data_AF-A0A2D5DXN1-F1
#
_entry.id   AF-A0A2D5DXN1-F1
#
_cell.length_a   1.000
_cell.length_b   1.000
_cell.length_c   1.000
_cell.angle_alpha   90.00
_cell.angle_beta   90.00
_cell.angle_gamma   90.00
#
_symmetry.space_group_name_H-M   'P 1'
#
loop_
_entity.id
_entity.type
_entity.pdbx_description
1 polymer ?
#
loop_
_entity_poly.entity_id
_entity_poly.type
_entity_poly.pdbx_seq_one_letter_code
_entity_poly.pdbx_strand_id
1 'polypeptide(L)'
;MADDKSLNTQRKKARKSPAISTGMAGIGKKPPQAVELEEAVLGACMLEQTAVNAVIDILEPAAFYKEAHGEIYKAIKDLFGDAEPIDLLTVTEKLRSEGVLGFCGGPAYVAGLTDRVASSANVEAHARIVAQKFIQRELIRISSETIEAAFEDTTDVFDLLDRSEQQLFEVAEGNIRQGYQEMGSVIRQVIEGIDQARLNEEGVSGVPTGFADLDKLKP
;
A
#
# COMPACT_ATOMS: atom_id res chain seq x y z
N MET A 1 46.14 -56.52 -28.74
CA MET A 1 45.16 -57.63 -28.63
C MET A 1 44.62 -57.57 -27.21
N ALA A 2 43.52 -56.87 -26.95
CA ALA A 2 42.13 -57.28 -27.24
C ALA A 2 41.75 -58.48 -26.35
N ASP A 3 40.66 -58.53 -25.59
CA ASP A 3 39.50 -57.67 -25.37
C ASP A 3 38.65 -58.32 -24.24
N ASP A 4 37.65 -57.56 -23.76
CA ASP A 4 36.37 -58.04 -23.21
C ASP A 4 36.20 -58.38 -21.69
N LYS A 5 35.76 -57.33 -20.97
CA LYS A 5 34.43 -57.18 -20.32
C LYS A 5 34.01 -57.96 -19.04
N SER A 6 33.66 -57.10 -18.07
CA SER A 6 32.37 -57.05 -17.36
C SER A 6 32.10 -58.07 -16.25
N LEU A 7 31.88 -57.57 -15.03
CA LEU A 7 30.53 -57.49 -14.42
C LEU A 7 30.59 -57.00 -12.95
N ASN A 8 29.81 -55.96 -12.70
CA ASN A 8 29.01 -55.77 -11.48
C ASN A 8 29.61 -55.04 -10.26
N THR A 9 29.85 -53.74 -10.44
CA THR A 9 29.75 -52.74 -9.36
C THR A 9 28.30 -52.26 -9.27
N GLN A 10 27.51 -52.77 -8.32
CA GLN A 10 26.19 -52.21 -7.99
C GLN A 10 25.91 -52.14 -6.48
N ARG A 11 25.75 -50.89 -6.03
CA ARG A 11 24.67 -50.39 -5.15
C ARG A 11 24.75 -50.68 -3.65
N LYS A 12 25.29 -49.71 -2.90
CA LYS A 12 24.57 -49.16 -1.73
C LYS A 12 24.37 -47.67 -1.94
N LYS A 13 23.13 -47.33 -2.30
CA LYS A 13 22.64 -45.99 -2.64
C LYS A 13 22.80 -45.04 -1.45
N ALA A 14 23.36 -43.87 -1.76
CA ALA A 14 23.25 -42.65 -1.00
C ALA A 14 21.79 -42.40 -0.57
N ARG A 15 21.57 -42.17 0.72
CA ARG A 15 20.41 -41.40 1.19
C ARG A 15 20.69 -39.94 0.84
N LYS A 16 20.40 -39.55 -0.40
CA LYS A 16 20.19 -38.13 -0.73
C LYS A 16 18.92 -37.73 0.00
N SER A 17 19.05 -36.94 1.07
CA SER A 17 17.95 -36.09 1.51
C SER A 17 17.46 -35.31 0.29
N PRO A 18 16.14 -35.19 0.06
CA PRO A 18 15.67 -34.38 -1.03
C PRO A 18 16.08 -32.94 -0.71
N ALA A 19 17.00 -32.39 -1.50
CA ALA A 19 17.13 -30.94 -1.59
C ALA A 19 15.82 -30.45 -2.19
N ILE A 20 14.86 -30.14 -1.31
CA ILE A 20 13.69 -29.37 -1.69
C ILE A 20 14.28 -28.01 -2.04
N SER A 21 14.33 -27.74 -3.35
CA SER A 21 14.71 -26.46 -3.91
C SER A 21 14.01 -25.35 -3.13
N THR A 22 14.79 -24.53 -2.44
CA THR A 22 14.41 -23.25 -1.83
C THR A 22 13.90 -22.29 -2.91
N GLY A 23 12.70 -22.58 -3.41
CA GLY A 23 11.99 -21.87 -4.47
C GLY A 23 10.82 -21.05 -3.91
N MET A 24 11.06 -20.36 -2.78
CA MET A 24 10.09 -19.46 -2.16
C MET A 24 10.34 -17.98 -2.43
N ALA A 25 11.43 -17.64 -3.14
CA ALA A 25 11.45 -16.44 -3.97
C ALA A 25 10.53 -16.73 -5.17
N GLY A 26 9.27 -16.29 -5.07
CA GLY A 26 8.18 -16.69 -5.97
C GLY A 26 8.53 -16.59 -7.45
N ILE A 27 8.33 -17.71 -8.17
CA ILE A 27 7.91 -17.84 -9.58
C ILE A 27 7.92 -16.50 -10.37
N GLY A 28 9.09 -15.93 -10.70
CA GLY A 28 9.24 -14.77 -11.61
C GLY A 28 8.34 -13.54 -11.40
N LYS A 29 7.62 -13.42 -10.27
CA LYS A 29 6.59 -12.40 -10.04
C LYS A 29 7.19 -11.31 -9.17
N LYS A 30 7.04 -10.06 -9.61
CA LYS A 30 7.47 -8.90 -8.83
C LYS A 30 6.63 -8.79 -7.55
N PRO A 31 7.21 -8.37 -6.41
CA PRO A 31 6.43 -8.08 -5.22
C PRO A 31 5.30 -7.08 -5.51
N PRO A 32 4.16 -7.17 -4.80
CA PRO A 32 3.04 -6.25 -4.93
C PRO A 32 3.47 -4.78 -4.78
N GLN A 33 3.23 -4.00 -5.82
CA GLN A 33 3.64 -2.59 -5.88
C GLN A 33 2.66 -1.78 -6.73
N ALA A 34 2.64 -0.48 -6.51
CA ALA A 34 1.86 0.49 -7.29
C ALA A 34 2.66 1.79 -7.43
N VAL A 35 3.83 1.70 -8.06
CA VAL A 35 4.82 2.80 -8.13
C VAL A 35 4.22 4.08 -8.72
N GLU A 36 3.37 3.97 -9.73
CA GLU A 36 2.70 5.14 -10.34
C GLU A 36 1.78 5.86 -9.34
N LEU A 37 1.13 5.12 -8.45
CA LEU A 37 0.29 5.68 -7.39
C LEU A 37 1.12 6.27 -6.26
N GLU A 38 2.27 5.68 -5.94
CA GLU A 38 3.22 6.26 -4.99
C GLU A 38 3.69 7.64 -5.47
N GLU A 39 4.09 7.74 -6.74
CA GLU A 39 4.52 9.01 -7.33
C GLU A 39 3.39 10.04 -7.35
N ALA A 40 2.16 9.60 -7.66
CA ALA A 40 1.00 10.48 -7.64
C ALA A 40 0.66 10.99 -6.22
N VAL A 41 0.80 10.14 -5.20
CA VAL A 41 0.57 10.55 -3.80
C VAL A 41 1.62 11.57 -3.36
N LEU A 42 2.90 11.32 -3.62
CA LEU A 42 3.98 12.25 -3.26
C LEU A 42 3.83 13.59 -4.00
N GLY A 43 3.56 13.55 -5.30
CA GLY A 43 3.33 14.74 -6.10
C GLY A 43 2.15 15.56 -5.57
N ALA A 44 1.03 14.92 -5.23
CA ALA A 44 -0.14 15.59 -4.68
C ALA A 44 0.16 16.25 -3.33
N CYS A 45 0.91 15.56 -2.45
CA CYS A 45 1.31 16.10 -1.15
C CYS A 45 2.20 17.36 -1.26
N MET A 46 3.02 17.44 -2.31
CA MET A 46 3.88 18.60 -2.57
C MET A 46 3.17 19.75 -3.30
N LEU A 47 1.98 19.51 -3.86
CA LEU A 47 1.18 20.53 -4.55
C LEU A 47 0.12 21.15 -3.64
N GLU A 48 -0.52 20.34 -2.79
CA GLU A 48 -1.65 20.77 -1.98
C GLU A 48 -1.53 20.24 -0.54
N GLN A 49 -1.57 21.14 0.44
CA GLN A 49 -1.53 20.77 1.87
C GLN A 49 -2.73 19.92 2.29
N THR A 50 -3.89 20.10 1.65
CA THR A 50 -5.09 19.27 1.85
C THR A 50 -4.84 17.80 1.52
N ALA A 51 -3.98 17.51 0.53
CA ALA A 51 -3.59 16.15 0.18
C ALA A 51 -2.79 15.48 1.29
N VAL A 52 -1.91 16.22 1.97
CA VAL A 52 -1.15 15.71 3.11
C VAL A 52 -2.10 15.28 4.22
N ASN A 53 -3.06 16.13 4.59
CA ASN A 53 -4.05 15.82 5.63
C ASN A 53 -4.87 14.56 5.32
N ALA A 54 -5.18 14.32 4.06
CA ALA A 54 -5.95 13.14 3.65
C ALA A 54 -5.12 11.84 3.69
N VAL A 55 -3.79 11.92 3.66
CA VAL A 55 -2.90 10.76 3.48
C VAL A 55 -2.06 10.45 4.72
N ILE A 56 -1.74 11.44 5.55
CA ILE A 56 -0.83 11.34 6.72
C ILE A 56 -1.20 10.23 7.69
N ASP A 57 -2.49 9.93 7.70
CA ASP A 57 -3.21 9.05 8.60
C ASP A 57 -3.39 7.63 8.01
N ILE A 58 -3.13 7.48 6.70
CA ILE A 58 -3.31 6.24 5.92
C ILE A 58 -1.97 5.57 5.66
N LEU A 59 -0.91 6.35 5.45
CA LEU A 59 0.39 5.84 5.02
C LEU A 59 1.48 6.10 6.06
N GLU A 60 2.36 5.12 6.17
CA GLU A 60 3.65 5.24 6.82
C GLU A 60 4.77 5.21 5.76
N PRO A 61 5.96 5.78 6.03
CA PRO A 61 7.09 5.71 5.09
C PRO A 61 7.42 4.29 4.60
N ALA A 62 7.25 3.29 5.48
CA ALA A 62 7.46 1.87 5.16
C ALA A 62 6.44 1.30 4.15
N ALA A 63 5.30 1.97 3.95
CA ALA A 63 4.26 1.52 3.03
C ALA A 63 4.65 1.66 1.55
N PHE A 64 5.67 2.47 1.24
CA PHE A 64 6.17 2.65 -0.12
C PHE A 64 7.01 1.46 -0.58
N TYR A 65 6.86 1.06 -1.84
CA TYR A 65 7.68 -0.02 -2.40
C TYR A 65 9.10 0.46 -2.71
N LYS A 66 9.25 1.68 -3.22
CA LYS A 66 10.57 2.29 -3.39
C LYS A 66 11.00 2.96 -2.10
N GLU A 67 12.16 2.56 -1.58
CA GLU A 67 12.78 3.21 -0.41
C GLU A 67 12.96 4.72 -0.63
N ALA A 68 13.36 5.14 -1.83
CA ALA A 68 13.44 6.55 -2.20
C ALA A 68 12.13 7.32 -2.00
N HIS A 69 10.97 6.70 -2.29
CA HIS A 69 9.67 7.30 -2.04
C HIS A 69 9.34 7.35 -0.55
N GLY A 70 9.72 6.33 0.21
CA GLY A 70 9.60 6.30 1.66
C GLY A 70 10.34 7.45 2.32
N GLU A 71 11.58 7.73 1.90
CA GLU A 71 12.36 8.88 2.41
C GLU A 71 11.72 10.23 2.05
N ILE A 72 11.18 10.38 0.83
CA ILE A 72 10.44 11.60 0.45
C ILE A 72 9.19 11.77 1.33
N TYR A 73 8.44 10.70 1.54
CA TYR A 73 7.24 10.74 2.39
C TYR A 73 7.57 11.03 3.85
N LYS A 74 8.68 10.47 4.35
CA LYS A 74 9.19 10.75 5.69
C LYS A 74 9.50 12.24 5.86
N ALA A 75 10.20 12.85 4.90
CA ALA A 75 10.46 14.29 4.92
C ALA A 75 9.15 15.11 4.94
N ILE A 76 8.14 14.71 4.16
CA ILE A 76 6.80 15.33 4.20
C ILE A 76 6.15 15.20 5.58
N LYS A 77 6.22 14.01 6.19
CA LYS A 77 5.65 13.73 7.52
C LYS A 77 6.36 14.50 8.63
N ASP A 78 7.68 14.64 8.54
CA ASP A 78 8.48 15.41 9.50
C ASP A 78 8.14 16.90 9.40
N LEU A 79 8.08 17.46 8.18
CA LEU A 79 7.64 18.84 7.96
C LEU A 79 6.22 19.08 8.47
N PHE A 80 5.31 18.12 8.28
CA PHE A 80 3.96 18.17 8.82
C PHE A 80 3.95 18.22 10.35
N GLY A 81 4.78 17.38 11.00
CA GLY A 81 4.93 17.35 12.46
C GLY A 81 5.54 18.63 13.04
N ASP A 82 6.47 19.25 12.30
CA ASP A 82 7.09 20.53 12.63
C ASP A 82 6.18 21.74 12.33
N ALA A 83 4.97 21.49 11.79
CA ALA A 83 4.02 22.51 11.32
C ALA A 83 4.63 23.47 10.28
N GLU A 84 5.57 22.98 9.48
CA GLU A 84 6.19 23.71 8.39
C GLU A 84 5.36 23.60 7.09
N PRO A 85 5.43 24.61 6.20
CA PRO A 85 4.82 24.52 4.88
C PRO A 85 5.39 23.35 4.07
N ILE A 86 4.52 22.57 3.44
CA ILE A 86 4.90 21.42 2.63
C ILE A 86 4.71 21.78 1.17
N ASP A 87 5.81 21.93 0.46
CA ASP A 87 5.86 22.16 -0.98
C ASP A 87 7.13 21.52 -1.57
N LEU A 88 7.25 21.55 -2.89
CA LEU A 88 8.40 20.99 -3.59
C LEU A 88 9.75 21.53 -3.08
N LEU A 89 9.85 22.83 -2.78
CA LEU A 89 11.10 23.43 -2.33
C LEU A 89 11.42 23.01 -0.90
N THR A 90 10.44 23.07 0.01
CA THR A 90 10.66 22.72 1.42
C THR A 90 11.02 21.24 1.58
N VAL A 91 10.33 20.35 0.86
CA VAL A 91 10.67 18.92 0.83
C VAL A 91 12.07 18.69 0.25
N THR A 92 12.43 19.37 -0.84
CA THR A 92 13.76 19.23 -1.45
C THR A 92 14.87 19.72 -0.51
N GLU A 93 14.67 20.83 0.20
CA GLU A 93 15.63 21.33 1.18
C GLU A 93 15.73 20.42 2.41
N LYS A 94 14.61 19.88 2.91
CA LYS A 94 14.63 18.89 4.01
C LYS A 94 15.47 17.66 3.61
N LEU A 95 15.19 17.06 2.45
CA LEU A 95 15.96 15.92 1.91
C LEU A 95 17.44 16.25 1.70
N ARG A 96 17.76 17.50 1.32
CA ARG A 96 19.14 17.96 1.19
C ARG A 96 19.83 18.07 2.54
N SER A 97 19.15 18.64 3.53
CA SER A 97 19.68 18.82 4.89
C SER A 97 19.99 17.50 5.58
N GLU A 98 19.19 16.47 5.28
CA GLU A 98 19.38 15.09 5.77
C GLU A 98 20.41 14.29 4.96
N GLY A 99 20.88 14.82 3.82
CA GLY A 99 21.86 14.16 2.96
C GLY A 99 21.31 13.01 2.12
N VAL A 100 19.99 12.82 2.08
CA VAL A 100 19.32 11.72 1.35
C VAL A 100 18.80 12.12 -0.04
N LEU A 101 18.83 13.41 -0.40
CA LEU A 101 18.35 13.90 -1.71
C LEU A 101 18.98 13.16 -2.91
N GLY A 102 20.27 12.80 -2.82
CA GLY A 102 20.94 12.03 -3.87
C GLY A 102 20.39 10.61 -4.02
N PHE A 103 20.05 9.96 -2.90
CA PHE A 103 19.42 8.64 -2.89
C PHE A 103 18.01 8.68 -3.49
N CYS A 104 17.27 9.75 -3.24
CA CYS A 104 15.93 9.98 -3.80
C CYS A 104 15.92 10.31 -5.31
N GLY A 105 17.05 10.27 -6.01
CA GLY A 105 17.13 10.59 -7.44
C GLY A 105 17.43 12.07 -7.76
N GLY A 106 17.69 12.88 -6.74
CA GLY A 106 18.06 14.27 -6.88
C GLY A 106 16.88 15.23 -7.09
N PRO A 107 17.16 16.55 -7.13
CA PRO A 107 16.11 17.58 -7.18
C PRO A 107 15.23 17.49 -8.44
N ALA A 108 15.80 17.06 -9.58
CA ALA A 108 15.05 16.89 -10.81
C ALA A 108 14.02 15.76 -10.72
N TYR A 109 14.31 14.69 -9.98
CA TYR A 109 13.35 13.59 -9.80
C TYR A 109 12.19 14.04 -8.92
N VAL A 110 12.48 14.69 -7.79
CA VAL A 110 11.45 15.19 -6.86
C VAL A 110 10.53 16.19 -7.56
N ALA A 111 11.09 17.11 -8.36
CA ALA A 111 10.30 18.00 -9.21
C ALA A 111 9.45 17.25 -10.25
N GLY A 112 9.99 16.19 -10.85
CA GLY A 112 9.24 15.36 -11.79
C GLY A 112 8.06 14.59 -11.17
N LEU A 113 7.97 14.47 -9.84
CA LEU A 113 6.83 13.86 -9.17
C LEU A 113 5.61 14.80 -9.19
N THR A 114 5.81 16.11 -9.06
CA THR A 114 4.70 17.08 -9.11
C THR A 114 4.10 17.17 -10.51
N ASP A 115 4.90 16.96 -11.56
CA ASP A 115 4.43 16.99 -12.95
C ASP A 115 3.48 15.84 -13.31
N ARG A 116 3.48 14.75 -12.53
CA ARG A 116 2.63 13.57 -12.78
C ARG A 116 1.21 13.70 -12.23
N VAL A 117 0.93 14.78 -11.50
CA VAL A 117 -0.32 14.96 -10.77
C VAL A 117 -1.07 16.15 -11.34
N ALA A 118 -2.19 15.88 -11.99
CA ALA A 118 -3.10 16.93 -12.46
C ALA A 118 -4.11 17.37 -11.39
N SER A 119 -4.39 16.51 -10.40
CA SER A 119 -5.34 16.79 -9.32
C SER A 119 -5.07 15.91 -8.10
N SER A 120 -5.27 16.49 -6.92
CA SER A 120 -5.23 15.82 -5.61
C SER A 120 -6.55 15.12 -5.23
N ALA A 121 -7.64 15.30 -6.00
CA ALA A 121 -8.99 14.93 -5.57
C ALA A 121 -9.16 13.45 -5.20
N ASN A 122 -8.36 12.57 -5.81
CA ASN A 122 -8.39 11.12 -5.57
C ASN A 122 -7.18 10.60 -4.77
N VAL A 123 -6.40 11.49 -4.16
CA VAL A 123 -5.15 11.12 -3.46
C VAL A 123 -5.39 10.11 -2.34
N GLU A 124 -6.52 10.22 -1.63
CA GLU A 124 -6.89 9.28 -0.57
C GLU A 124 -7.09 7.87 -1.13
N ALA A 125 -7.78 7.74 -2.27
CA ALA A 125 -7.99 6.45 -2.93
C ALA A 125 -6.65 5.85 -3.42
N HIS A 126 -5.75 6.68 -3.94
CA HIS A 126 -4.41 6.24 -4.34
C HIS A 126 -3.59 5.77 -3.14
N ALA A 127 -3.62 6.51 -2.03
CA ALA A 127 -2.96 6.14 -0.78
C ALA A 127 -3.48 4.82 -0.23
N ARG A 128 -4.81 4.59 -0.24
CA ARG A 128 -5.41 3.31 0.18
C ARG A 128 -4.91 2.14 -0.67
N ILE A 129 -4.70 2.32 -1.98
CA ILE A 129 -4.14 1.26 -2.83
C ILE A 129 -2.67 1.00 -2.46
N VAL A 130 -1.86 2.03 -2.20
CA VAL A 130 -0.47 1.87 -1.73
C VAL A 130 -0.43 1.08 -0.41
N ALA A 131 -1.28 1.43 0.56
CA ALA A 131 -1.44 0.70 1.81
C ALA A 131 -1.83 -0.78 1.58
N GLN A 132 -2.78 -1.05 0.68
CA GLN A 132 -3.13 -2.43 0.31
C GLN A 132 -1.94 -3.21 -0.27
N LYS A 133 -1.09 -2.57 -1.09
CA LYS A 133 0.13 -3.21 -1.60
C LYS A 133 1.14 -3.47 -0.49
N PHE A 134 1.28 -2.57 0.46
CA PHE A 134 2.09 -2.79 1.65
C PHE A 134 1.63 -3.99 2.46
N ILE A 135 0.33 -4.10 2.77
CA ILE A 135 -0.25 -5.26 3.47
C ILE A 135 0.06 -6.55 2.72
N GLN A 136 -0.10 -6.57 1.40
CA GLN A 136 0.23 -7.75 0.58
C GLN A 136 1.71 -8.12 0.68
N ARG A 137 2.62 -7.13 0.74
CA ARG A 137 4.06 -7.38 0.92
C ARG A 137 4.37 -7.92 2.32
N GLU A 138 3.77 -7.36 3.36
CA GLU A 138 3.97 -7.83 4.73
C GLU A 138 3.46 -9.25 4.93
N LEU A 139 2.30 -9.60 4.37
CA LEU A 139 1.78 -10.98 4.41
C LEU A 139 2.73 -11.96 3.72
N ILE A 140 3.35 -11.57 2.60
CA ILE A 140 4.36 -12.38 1.93
C ILE A 140 5.59 -12.53 2.84
N ARG A 141 6.08 -11.44 3.43
CA ARG A 141 7.25 -11.45 4.32
C ARG A 141 7.04 -12.38 5.52
N ILE A 142 5.94 -12.21 6.25
CA ILE A 142 5.58 -13.02 7.41
C ILE A 142 5.46 -14.50 7.00
N SER A 143 4.74 -14.78 5.90
CA SER A 143 4.58 -16.17 5.44
C SER A 143 5.92 -16.82 5.09
N SER A 144 6.82 -16.08 4.43
CA SER A 144 8.17 -16.57 4.12
C SER A 144 8.97 -16.86 5.38
N GLU A 145 8.94 -15.94 6.35
CA GLU A 145 9.62 -16.09 7.65
C GLU A 145 9.08 -17.29 8.44
N THR A 146 7.75 -17.44 8.53
CA THR A 146 7.10 -18.60 9.18
C THR A 146 7.49 -19.91 8.51
N ILE A 147 7.57 -19.94 7.17
CA ILE A 147 7.94 -21.17 6.45
C ILE A 147 9.42 -21.51 6.68
N GLU A 148 10.31 -20.53 6.65
CA GLU A 148 11.73 -20.74 6.96
C GLU A 148 11.90 -21.29 8.38
N ALA A 149 11.24 -20.67 9.37
CA ALA A 149 11.29 -21.12 10.75
C ALA A 149 10.68 -22.51 10.97
N ALA A 150 9.64 -22.88 10.21
CA ALA A 150 9.03 -24.21 10.29
C ALA A 150 9.94 -25.34 9.77
N PHE A 151 10.96 -25.03 8.96
CA PHE A 151 11.97 -25.99 8.55
C PHE A 151 13.15 -26.10 9.53
N GLU A 152 13.24 -25.22 10.52
CA GLU A 152 14.34 -25.17 11.47
C GLU A 152 14.02 -26.00 12.73
N ASP A 153 14.68 -27.16 12.86
CA ASP A 153 14.45 -28.15 13.93
C ASP A 153 14.74 -27.64 15.36
N THR A 154 15.32 -26.44 15.52
CA THR A 154 15.68 -25.84 16.81
C THR A 154 14.62 -24.90 17.38
N THR A 155 13.60 -24.55 16.59
CA THR A 155 12.54 -23.62 17.01
C THR A 155 11.43 -24.37 17.74
N ASP A 156 11.03 -23.89 18.92
CA ASP A 156 9.84 -24.44 19.59
C ASP A 156 8.58 -24.10 18.79
N VAL A 157 7.70 -25.09 18.64
CA VAL A 157 6.49 -24.95 17.80
C VAL A 157 5.51 -23.93 18.38
N PHE A 158 5.40 -23.81 19.70
CA PHE A 158 4.52 -22.83 20.34
C PHE A 158 5.08 -21.42 20.19
N ASP A 159 6.39 -21.23 20.36
CA ASP A 159 7.03 -19.93 20.12
C ASP A 159 6.86 -19.45 18.66
N LEU A 160 6.95 -20.38 17.69
CA LEU A 160 6.70 -20.08 16.28
C LEU A 160 5.25 -19.66 16.03
N LEU A 161 4.29 -20.34 16.65
CA LEU A 161 2.87 -20.01 16.54
C LEU A 161 2.59 -18.61 17.09
N ASP A 162 3.03 -18.34 18.31
CA ASP A 162 2.83 -17.06 19.00
C ASP A 162 3.46 -15.90 18.23
N ARG A 163 4.70 -16.07 17.73
CA ARG A 163 5.36 -15.06 16.89
C ARG A 163 4.59 -14.78 15.60
N SER A 164 4.10 -15.83 14.95
CA SER A 164 3.35 -15.68 13.69
C SER A 164 2.02 -14.97 13.92
N GLU A 165 1.32 -15.27 15.03
CA GLU A 165 0.10 -14.56 15.42
C GLU A 165 0.37 -13.09 15.70
N GLN A 166 1.43 -12.78 16.46
CA GLN A 166 1.79 -11.39 16.78
C GLN A 166 2.08 -10.58 15.51
N GLN A 167 2.88 -11.12 14.59
CA GLN A 167 3.23 -10.44 13.34
C GLN A 167 2.00 -10.17 12.46
N LEU A 168 1.08 -11.14 12.36
CA LEU A 168 -0.17 -10.96 11.60
C LEU A 168 -1.07 -9.90 12.26
N PHE A 169 -1.11 -9.86 13.59
CA PHE A 169 -1.87 -8.88 14.33
C PHE A 169 -1.32 -7.45 14.15
N GLU A 170 0.00 -7.27 14.17
CA GLU A 170 0.65 -5.97 13.92
C GLU A 170 0.31 -5.40 12.54
N VAL A 171 0.30 -6.25 11.50
CA VAL A 171 -0.11 -5.84 10.14
C VAL A 171 -1.59 -5.48 10.08
N ALA A 172 -2.44 -6.17 10.85
CA ALA A 172 -3.87 -5.87 10.93
C ALA A 172 -4.13 -4.54 11.67
N GLU A 173 -3.55 -4.33 12.85
CA GLU A 173 -3.78 -3.11 13.65
C GLU A 173 -3.25 -1.85 12.96
N GLY A 174 -2.07 -1.93 12.35
CA GLY A 174 -1.46 -0.80 11.65
C GLY A 174 -2.26 -0.28 10.44
N ASN A 175 -3.16 -1.09 9.87
CA ASN A 175 -3.87 -0.76 8.63
C ASN A 175 -5.41 -0.69 8.77
N ILE A 176 -6.00 -1.25 9.84
CA ILE A 176 -7.46 -1.32 10.01
C ILE A 176 -8.06 -0.05 10.63
N ARG A 177 -7.26 0.84 11.23
CA ARG A 177 -7.78 2.04 11.94
C ARG A 177 -8.51 3.07 11.09
N GLN A 178 -8.48 3.00 9.76
CA GLN A 178 -9.06 4.03 8.87
C GLN A 178 -10.17 3.53 7.93
N GLY A 179 -10.65 2.29 8.15
CA GLY A 179 -11.75 1.69 7.38
C GLY A 179 -13.14 1.97 7.93
N TYR A 180 -13.24 2.49 9.16
CA TYR A 180 -14.52 2.98 9.69
C TYR A 180 -14.73 4.40 9.17
N GLN A 181 -15.49 4.55 8.09
CA GLN A 181 -16.31 5.74 7.98
C GLN A 181 -17.11 5.81 9.29
N GLU A 182 -16.89 6.83 10.12
CA GLU A 182 -17.72 7.05 11.30
C GLU A 182 -19.17 6.96 10.84
N MET A 183 -19.99 6.13 11.49
CA MET A 183 -21.42 6.00 11.15
C MET A 183 -22.10 7.40 11.08
N GLY A 184 -21.56 8.37 11.81
CA GLY A 184 -21.99 9.77 11.79
C GLY A 184 -21.68 10.57 10.51
N SER A 185 -20.67 10.22 9.70
CA SER A 185 -20.40 10.86 8.41
C SER A 185 -21.33 10.33 7.31
N VAL A 186 -21.62 9.03 7.33
CA VAL A 186 -22.62 8.38 6.46
C VAL A 186 -24.01 8.94 6.74
N ILE A 187 -24.40 9.06 8.02
CA ILE A 187 -25.70 9.63 8.38
C ILE A 187 -25.80 11.10 7.98
N ARG A 188 -24.71 11.89 8.12
CA ARG A 188 -24.71 13.29 7.66
C ARG A 188 -24.84 13.42 6.15
N GLN A 189 -24.14 12.60 5.36
CA GLN A 189 -24.32 12.58 3.90
C GLN A 189 -25.74 12.15 3.48
N VAL A 190 -26.35 11.21 4.20
CA VAL A 190 -27.75 10.82 3.96
C VAL A 190 -28.71 11.97 4.32
N ILE A 191 -28.48 12.66 5.44
CA ILE A 191 -29.31 13.82 5.85
C ILE A 191 -29.14 14.98 4.87
N GLU A 192 -27.92 15.30 4.46
CA GLU A 192 -27.65 16.33 3.44
C GLU A 192 -28.27 15.95 2.09
N GLY A 193 -28.24 14.67 1.70
CA GLY A 193 -28.95 14.17 0.52
C GLY A 193 -30.47 14.30 0.62
N ILE A 194 -31.05 14.09 1.81
CA ILE A 194 -32.48 14.28 2.08
C ILE A 194 -32.84 15.78 2.07
N ASP A 195 -32.02 16.64 2.65
CA ASP A 195 -32.26 18.09 2.67
C ASP A 195 -32.10 18.72 1.27
N GLN A 196 -31.13 18.27 0.48
CA GLN A 196 -31.00 18.65 -0.94
C GLN A 196 -32.20 18.18 -1.78
N ALA A 197 -32.72 16.97 -1.50
CA ALA A 197 -33.93 16.48 -2.13
C ALA A 197 -35.20 17.26 -1.69
N ARG A 198 -35.22 17.80 -0.46
CA ARG A 198 -36.30 18.66 0.04
C ARG A 198 -36.23 20.10 -0.49
N LEU A 199 -35.04 20.66 -0.67
CA LEU A 199 -34.85 22.05 -1.14
C LEU A 199 -35.15 22.21 -2.63
N ASN A 200 -35.14 21.11 -3.40
CA ASN A 200 -35.69 21.08 -4.75
C ASN A 200 -37.23 21.00 -4.69
N GLU A 201 -37.89 22.13 -4.43
CA GLU A 201 -39.36 22.28 -4.40
C GLU A 201 -40.06 22.07 -5.76
N GLU A 202 -39.32 21.75 -6.83
CA GLU A 202 -39.87 21.29 -8.12
C GLU A 202 -39.60 19.80 -8.35
N GLY A 203 -40.13 18.97 -7.45
CA GLY A 203 -40.97 17.82 -7.78
C GLY A 203 -40.52 16.76 -8.80
N VAL A 204 -39.26 16.69 -9.23
CA VAL A 204 -38.80 15.64 -10.16
C VAL A 204 -37.40 15.17 -9.78
N SER A 205 -37.32 14.20 -8.87
CA SER A 205 -36.12 13.35 -8.77
C SER A 205 -36.13 12.35 -9.93
N GLY A 206 -35.73 12.79 -11.12
CA GLY A 206 -35.63 11.97 -12.33
C GLY A 206 -35.70 12.78 -13.62
N VAL A 207 -35.53 12.10 -14.75
CA VAL A 207 -35.79 12.70 -16.08
C VAL A 207 -37.31 12.79 -16.25
N PRO A 208 -37.89 13.98 -16.49
CA PRO A 208 -39.34 14.16 -16.55
C PRO A 208 -39.93 13.41 -17.73
N THR A 209 -40.98 12.63 -17.47
CA THR A 209 -41.64 11.82 -18.49
C THR A 209 -42.58 12.64 -19.38
N GLY A 210 -42.89 13.87 -18.98
CA GLY A 210 -43.72 14.82 -19.74
C GLY A 210 -45.23 14.66 -19.54
N PHE A 211 -45.66 13.74 -18.66
CA PHE A 211 -47.07 13.51 -18.33
C PHE A 211 -47.35 13.82 -16.87
N ALA A 212 -48.03 14.94 -16.63
CA ALA A 212 -48.26 15.50 -15.29
C ALA A 212 -49.03 14.57 -14.32
N ASP A 213 -49.83 13.65 -14.85
CA ASP A 213 -50.64 12.73 -14.03
C ASP A 213 -49.82 11.52 -13.53
N LEU A 214 -48.74 11.15 -14.22
CA LEU A 214 -47.87 10.03 -13.83
C LEU A 214 -46.76 10.48 -12.87
N ASP A 215 -46.24 11.68 -13.02
CA ASP A 215 -45.20 12.24 -12.13
C ASP A 215 -45.74 12.51 -10.70
N LYS A 216 -47.06 12.60 -10.52
CA LYS A 216 -47.71 12.75 -9.21
C LYS A 216 -47.92 11.45 -8.43
N LEU A 217 -47.67 10.28 -9.04
CA LEU A 217 -48.09 8.98 -8.50
C LEU A 217 -46.90 8.08 -8.10
N LYS A 218 -45.76 8.67 -7.73
CA LYS A 218 -44.62 7.92 -7.21
C LYS A 218 -44.52 8.10 -5.69
N PRO A 219 -44.44 7.02 -4.90
CA PRO A 219 -44.29 7.09 -3.45
C PRO A 219 -42.95 7.72 -3.03
#